data_AF-A0A7Y0XAS0-F1
#
_entry.id   AF-A0A7Y0XAS0-F1
#
_cell.length_a   1.000
_cell.length_b   1.000
_cell.length_c   1.000
_cell.angle_alpha   90.00
_cell.angle_beta   90.00
_cell.angle_gamma   90.00
#
_symmetry.space_group_name_H-M   'P 1'
#
loop_
_entity.id
_entity.type
_entity.pdbx_description
1 polymer ?
#
loop_
_entity_poly.entity_id
_entity_poly.type
_entity_poly.pdbx_seq_one_letter_code
_entity_poly.pdbx_strand_id
1 'polypeptide(L)'
;CHAVYVHHGLSSNADDWADKCLLWAKQVGISCSIERVSLDISNGESIELLAREARYQALTKYIQEGDILLTGQHADDQIETFLLALKRGSGP
;
A
#
# COMPACT_ATOMS: atom_id res chain seq x y z
N CYS A 1 12.63 7.67 11.10
CA CYS A 1 11.62 7.59 10.02
C CYS A 1 12.13 6.60 8.99
N HIS A 2 11.29 5.65 8.58
CA HIS A 2 11.60 4.63 7.60
C HIS A 2 10.47 4.58 6.57
N ALA A 3 10.80 4.55 5.28
CA ALA A 3 9.83 4.43 4.20
C ALA A 3 9.76 2.99 3.71
N VAL A 4 8.56 2.50 3.40
CA VAL A 4 8.38 1.17 2.80
C VAL A 4 7.51 1.32 1.56
N TYR A 5 8.01 0.87 0.41
CA TYR A 5 7.23 0.73 -0.81
C TYR A 5 6.89 -0.73 -1.01
N VAL A 6 5.60 -1.03 -1.17
CA VAL A 6 5.12 -2.39 -1.47
C VAL A 6 4.93 -2.52 -2.97
N HIS A 7 5.72 -3.38 -3.59
CA HIS A 7 5.68 -3.70 -5.00
C HIS A 7 4.80 -4.94 -5.22
N HIS A 8 3.63 -4.72 -5.82
CA HIS A 8 2.62 -5.76 -6.08
C HIS A 8 2.80 -6.51 -7.40
N GLY A 9 3.71 -6.07 -8.28
CA GLY A 9 3.89 -6.64 -9.62
C GLY A 9 2.72 -6.45 -10.60
N LEU A 10 1.71 -5.66 -10.24
CA LEU A 10 0.48 -5.49 -11.03
C LEU A 10 0.63 -4.53 -12.22
N SER A 11 1.49 -3.51 -12.09
CA SER A 11 1.70 -2.51 -13.14
C SER A 11 2.97 -2.81 -13.92
N SER A 12 2.96 -2.54 -15.22
CA SER A 12 4.17 -2.53 -16.05
C SER A 12 5.23 -1.53 -15.58
N ASN A 13 4.83 -0.54 -14.79
CA ASN A 13 5.70 0.53 -14.29
C ASN A 13 6.18 0.28 -12.85
N ALA A 14 5.84 -0.88 -12.26
CA ALA A 14 6.07 -1.12 -10.84
C ALA A 14 7.55 -1.07 -10.43
N ASP A 15 8.44 -1.56 -11.30
CA ASP A 15 9.89 -1.48 -11.06
C ASP A 15 10.40 -0.03 -11.11
N ASP A 16 10.01 0.74 -12.11
CA ASP A 16 10.35 2.16 -12.22
C ASP A 16 9.86 2.97 -11.01
N TRP A 17 8.69 2.65 -10.47
CA TRP A 17 8.16 3.28 -9.27
C TRP A 17 8.98 2.94 -8.03
N ALA A 18 9.39 1.67 -7.86
CA ALA A 18 10.26 1.26 -6.77
C ALA A 18 11.61 2.03 -6.80
N ASP A 19 12.20 2.16 -7.99
CA ASP A 19 13.47 2.88 -8.17
C ASP A 19 13.33 4.37 -7.83
N LYS A 20 12.20 5.00 -8.21
CA LYS A 20 11.89 6.39 -7.84
C LYS A 20 11.72 6.56 -6.34
N CYS A 21 11.04 5.63 -5.66
CA CYS A 21 10.88 5.67 -4.21
C CYS A 21 12.25 5.62 -3.50
N LEU A 22 13.15 4.73 -3.94
CA LEU A 22 14.52 4.67 -3.40
C LEU A 22 15.28 5.98 -3.64
N LEU A 23 15.18 6.54 -4.85
CA LEU A 23 15.83 7.79 -5.22
C LEU A 23 15.34 8.95 -4.33
N TRP A 24 14.04 9.13 -4.20
CA TRP A 24 13.45 10.21 -3.41
C TRP A 24 13.78 10.07 -1.92
N ALA A 25 13.68 8.85 -1.37
CA ALA A 25 14.03 8.61 0.02
C ALA A 25 15.51 8.96 0.29
N LYS A 26 16.41 8.58 -0.64
CA LYS A 26 17.82 8.94 -0.57
C LYS A 26 18.04 10.46 -0.60
N GLN A 27 17.32 11.19 -1.45
CA GLN A 27 17.44 12.65 -1.56
C GLN A 27 17.06 13.39 -0.26
N VAL A 28 16.13 12.84 0.51
CA VAL A 28 15.68 13.42 1.79
C VAL A 28 16.33 12.76 3.02
N GLY A 29 17.27 11.83 2.82
CA GLY A 29 18.00 11.17 3.91
C GLY A 29 17.17 10.16 4.72
N ILE A 30 16.12 9.57 4.14
CA ILE A 30 15.26 8.56 4.79
C ILE A 30 15.65 7.17 4.27
N SER A 31 15.76 6.19 5.17
CA SER A 31 15.95 4.78 4.78
C SER A 31 14.67 4.24 4.12
N CYS A 32 14.82 3.49 3.02
CA CYS A 32 13.68 2.95 2.28
C CYS A 32 13.86 1.47 1.98
N SER A 33 12.81 0.68 2.24
CA SER A 33 12.72 -0.74 1.87
C SER A 33 11.72 -0.95 0.75
N ILE A 34 12.04 -1.87 -0.16
CA ILE A 34 11.13 -2.34 -1.21
C ILE A 34 10.66 -3.75 -0.84
N GLU A 35 9.40 -3.88 -0.44
CA GLU A 35 8.77 -5.16 -0.17
C GLU A 35 8.06 -5.67 -1.41
N ARG A 36 8.51 -6.82 -1.94
CA ARG A 36 7.84 -7.48 -3.07
C ARG A 36 6.85 -8.50 -2.54
N VAL A 37 5.60 -8.39 -2.96
CA VAL A 37 4.53 -9.32 -2.61
C VAL A 37 4.02 -10.04 -3.84
N SER A 38 3.59 -11.29 -3.64
CA SER A 38 2.91 -12.07 -4.67
C SER A 38 1.43 -12.09 -4.38
N LEU A 39 0.60 -11.84 -5.39
CA LEU A 39 -0.85 -11.87 -5.29
C LEU A 39 -1.38 -13.10 -6.03
N ASP A 40 -2.23 -13.88 -5.38
CA ASP A 40 -2.98 -14.94 -6.06
C ASP A 40 -4.26 -14.35 -6.67
N ILE A 41 -4.13 -13.86 -7.90
CA ILE A 41 -5.25 -13.28 -8.65
C ILE A 41 -6.20 -14.34 -9.25
N SER A 42 -5.94 -15.63 -9.03
CA SER A 42 -6.72 -16.72 -9.63
C SER A 42 -8.01 -17.06 -8.87
N ASN A 43 -8.15 -16.58 -7.63
CA ASN A 43 -9.25 -16.97 -6.72
C ASN A 43 -10.58 -16.22 -6.96
N GLY A 44 -10.64 -15.30 -7.93
CA GLY A 44 -11.83 -14.51 -8.25
C GLY A 44 -12.13 -13.35 -7.29
N GLU A 45 -11.29 -13.11 -6.29
CA GLU A 45 -11.40 -11.93 -5.41
C GLU A 45 -10.97 -10.65 -6.12
N SER A 46 -11.39 -9.51 -5.58
CA SER A 46 -10.97 -8.21 -6.09
C SER A 46 -9.45 -8.04 -5.96
N ILE A 47 -8.79 -7.70 -7.07
CA ILE A 47 -7.36 -7.36 -7.10
C ILE A 47 -7.03 -6.27 -6.07
N GLU A 48 -7.95 -5.33 -5.87
CA GLU A 48 -7.79 -4.26 -4.88
C GLU A 48 -7.75 -4.79 -3.44
N LEU A 49 -8.62 -5.76 -3.12
CA LEU A 49 -8.66 -6.41 -1.81
C LEU A 49 -7.35 -7.17 -1.56
N LEU A 50 -6.96 -8.02 -2.51
CA LEU A 50 -5.72 -8.80 -2.46
C LEU A 50 -4.49 -7.89 -2.27
N ALA A 51 -4.39 -6.82 -3.07
CA ALA A 51 -3.29 -5.87 -2.97
C ALA A 51 -3.29 -5.12 -1.63
N ARG A 52 -4.47 -4.76 -1.10
CA ARG A 52 -4.60 -4.09 0.19
C ARG A 52 -4.15 -4.98 1.35
N GLU A 53 -4.59 -6.23 1.38
CA GLU A 53 -4.20 -7.19 2.43
C GLU A 53 -2.71 -7.49 2.39
N ALA A 54 -2.17 -7.80 1.21
CA ALA A 54 -0.74 -8.04 1.04
C ALA A 54 0.11 -6.81 1.44
N ARG A 55 -0.39 -5.60 1.16
CA ARG A 55 0.28 -4.36 1.58
C ARG A 55 0.38 -4.25 3.10
N TYR A 56 -0.73 -4.41 3.81
CA TYR A 56 -0.72 -4.33 5.27
C TYR A 56 0.13 -5.44 5.89
N GLN A 57 0.07 -6.66 5.36
CA GLN A 57 0.91 -7.76 5.84
C GLN A 57 2.40 -7.52 5.59
N ALA A 58 2.78 -6.86 4.50
CA ALA A 58 4.17 -6.48 4.28
C ALA A 58 4.63 -5.39 5.26
N LEU A 59 3.78 -4.39 5.51
CA LEU A 59 4.10 -3.26 6.39
C LEU A 59 4.28 -3.68 7.86
N THR A 60 3.55 -4.69 8.34
CA THR A 60 3.69 -5.15 9.74
C THR A 60 5.10 -5.64 10.08
N LYS A 61 5.89 -6.08 9.10
CA LYS A 61 7.30 -6.47 9.30
C LYS A 61 8.20 -5.30 9.76
N TYR A 62 7.75 -4.06 9.56
CA TYR A 62 8.51 -2.84 9.80
C TYR A 62 7.98 -2.01 10.97
N ILE A 63 6.96 -2.49 11.68
CA ILE A 63 6.30 -1.77 12.75
C ILE A 63 6.62 -2.49 14.05
N GLN A 64 7.22 -1.78 14.99
CA GLN A 64 7.44 -2.24 16.36
C GLN A 64 6.46 -1.59 17.32
N GLU A 65 6.40 -2.10 18.54
CA GLU A 65 5.60 -1.48 19.60
C GLU A 65 6.09 -0.04 19.84
N GLY A 66 5.15 0.92 19.76
CA GLY A 66 5.43 2.35 19.88
C GLY A 66 5.68 3.07 18.55
N ASP A 67 5.81 2.36 17.43
CA ASP A 67 5.88 2.98 16.10
C ASP A 67 4.52 3.51 15.65
N ILE A 68 4.56 4.51 14.77
CA ILE A 68 3.37 5.08 14.11
C ILE A 68 3.46 4.77 12.61
N LEU A 69 2.46 4.09 12.08
CA LEU A 69 2.31 3.91 10.64
C LEU A 69 1.60 5.13 10.05
N LEU A 70 2.29 5.85 9.15
CA LEU A 70 1.73 6.95 8.38
C LEU A 70 1.40 6.47 6.97
N THR A 71 0.19 6.76 6.50
CA THR A 71 -0.24 6.48 5.12
C THR A 71 -0.69 7.77 4.44
N GLY A 72 -0.56 7.84 3.12
CA GLY A 72 -0.88 9.04 2.33
C GLY A 72 -2.34 9.14 1.88
N GLN A 73 -3.28 8.56 2.62
CA GLN A 73 -4.70 8.63 2.26
C GLN A 73 -5.20 10.09 2.29
N HIS A 74 -5.86 10.53 1.22
CA HIS A 74 -6.40 11.88 1.09
C HIS A 74 -7.94 11.88 0.99
N ALA A 75 -8.55 13.07 0.93
CA ALA A 75 -10.00 13.25 1.00
C ALA A 75 -10.78 12.47 -0.06
N ASP A 76 -10.23 12.36 -1.28
CA ASP A 76 -10.87 11.58 -2.35
C ASP A 76 -10.98 10.09 -2.02
N ASP A 77 -10.00 9.52 -1.30
CA ASP A 77 -10.03 8.10 -0.88
C ASP A 77 -11.16 7.85 0.15
N GLN A 78 -11.45 8.86 0.99
CA GLN A 78 -12.54 8.79 1.95
C GLN A 78 -13.91 8.84 1.26
N ILE A 79 -14.03 9.65 0.20
CA ILE A 79 -15.26 9.72 -0.61
C ILE A 79 -15.48 8.39 -1.35
N GLU A 80 -14.44 7.83 -1.96
CA GLU A 80 -14.52 6.52 -2.61
C GLU A 80 -14.97 5.43 -1.61
N THR A 81 -14.35 5.40 -0.43
CA THR A 81 -14.72 4.46 0.65
C THR A 81 -16.18 4.63 1.07
N PHE A 82 -16.63 5.87 1.25
CA PHE A 82 -18.01 6.19 1.62
C PHE A 82 -19.01 5.74 0.55
N LEU A 83 -18.77 6.07 -0.72
CA LEU A 83 -19.65 5.69 -1.83
C LEU A 83 -19.72 4.17 -2.01
N LEU A 84 -18.60 3.47 -1.82
CA LEU A 84 -18.56 2.01 -1.84
C LEU A 84 -19.34 1.39 -0.67
N ALA A 85 -19.22 1.94 0.53
CA ALA A 85 -19.99 1.50 1.70
C ALA A 85 -21.50 1.73 1.49
N LEU A 86 -21.87 2.91 0.98
CA LEU A 86 -23.25 3.26 0.67
C LEU A 86 -23.85 2.30 -0.38
N LYS A 87 -23.12 2.01 -1.46
CA LYS A 87 -23.55 1.06 -2.49
C LYS A 87 -23.79 -0.36 -1.94
N ARG A 88 -23.04 -0.75 -0.90
CA ARG A 88 -23.18 -2.05 -0.22
C ARG A 88 -24.25 -2.06 0.87
N GLY A 89 -24.95 -0.95 1.10
CA GLY A 89 -25.98 -0.84 2.14
C GLY A 89 -25.41 -0.87 3.57
N SER A 90 -24.12 -0.58 3.73
CA SER A 90 -23.45 -0.57 5.04
C SER A 90 -23.75 0.76 5.74
N GLY A 91 -24.52 0.71 6.83
CA GLY A 91 -24.71 1.83 7.75
C GLY A 91 -23.58 1.93 8.78
N PRO A 92 -23.62 2.96 9.67
CA PRO A 92 -22.75 3.03 10.84
C PRO A 92 -22.82 1.79 11.74
#